data_AF-A0A6I9NMT4-F1
#
_entry.id   AF-A0A6I9NMT4-F1
#
_cell.length_a   1.000
_cell.length_b   1.000
_cell.length_c   1.000
_cell.angle_alpha   90.00
_cell.angle_beta   90.00
_cell.angle_gamma   90.00
#
_symmetry.space_group_name_H-M   'P 1'
#
loop_
_entity.id
_entity.type
_entity.pdbx_description
1 polymer ?
#
loop_
_entity_poly.entity_id
_entity_poly.type
_entity_poly.pdbx_seq_one_letter_code
_entity_poly.pdbx_strand_id
1 'polypeptide(L)'
;MPWCYKFLCTGSLDLGKLDKSDVGDDQYTDLLSKVETATDTTIQVLTEEILNCGYTGLISLEKKGEIIRAIVLHANLRLFPMLLQIKDGLNLYGLCNIMAKYPDICQPLFVPGVEMTADADFIISVCQAEFSERGSNKEQVEVTLMNHLQDFLQEMEQDKTDSGMENAALPSLSPKAFLQWITGQGHVPVLQEEKRRFKVNVKFNHHCQSHFGEHSICYPSVAACSRTITFPVQHMRSYGDFKVVLVEAFHLGQELSLV
;
A
#
# COMPACT_ATOMS: atom_id res chain seq x y z
N MET A 1 -12.90 3.37 4.48
CA MET A 1 -14.34 3.51 4.18
C MET A 1 -14.58 4.59 3.12
N PRO A 2 -14.76 4.21 1.84
CA PRO A 2 -14.96 5.16 0.74
C PRO A 2 -16.18 6.09 0.92
N TRP A 3 -17.25 5.61 1.55
CA TRP A 3 -18.46 6.41 1.77
C TRP A 3 -18.22 7.60 2.72
N CYS A 4 -17.43 7.42 3.79
CA CYS A 4 -17.07 8.49 4.71
C CYS A 4 -16.33 9.62 3.97
N TYR A 5 -15.39 9.25 3.11
CA TYR A 5 -14.65 10.21 2.29
C TYR A 5 -15.57 10.98 1.34
N LYS A 6 -16.48 10.27 0.66
CA LYS A 6 -17.49 10.90 -0.20
C LYS A 6 -18.34 11.90 0.56
N PHE A 7 -18.75 11.58 1.78
CA PHE A 7 -19.49 12.50 2.65
C PHE A 7 -18.66 13.75 3.00
N LEU A 8 -17.37 13.60 3.32
CA LEU A 8 -16.50 14.76 3.59
C LEU A 8 -16.42 15.71 2.38
N CYS A 9 -16.38 15.15 1.16
CA CYS A 9 -16.37 15.92 -0.09
C CYS A 9 -17.71 16.63 -0.35
N THR A 10 -18.84 15.91 -0.30
CA THR A 10 -20.14 16.44 -0.77
C THR A 10 -20.99 17.04 0.35
N GLY A 11 -20.81 16.60 1.59
CA GLY A 11 -21.71 16.87 2.70
C GLY A 11 -23.06 16.14 2.61
N SER A 12 -23.23 15.25 1.62
CA SER A 12 -24.47 14.51 1.39
C SER A 12 -24.28 13.03 1.72
N LEU A 13 -25.21 12.50 2.52
CA LEU A 13 -25.26 11.08 2.88
C LEU A 13 -26.43 10.43 2.14
N ASP A 14 -26.13 9.47 1.27
CA ASP A 14 -27.13 8.66 0.58
C ASP A 14 -27.33 7.36 1.36
N LEU A 15 -28.30 7.38 2.28
CA LEU A 15 -28.59 6.22 3.12
C LEU A 15 -28.88 4.99 2.28
N GLY A 16 -29.55 5.14 1.13
CA GLY A 16 -29.96 4.04 0.25
C GLY A 16 -28.79 3.20 -0.28
N LYS A 17 -27.58 3.78 -0.33
CA LYS A 17 -26.39 3.12 -0.87
C LYS A 17 -25.53 2.43 0.17
N LEU A 18 -25.77 2.66 1.46
CA LEU A 18 -25.00 2.00 2.51
C LEU A 18 -25.34 0.50 2.55
N ASP A 19 -24.32 -0.34 2.46
CA ASP A 19 -24.45 -1.78 2.55
C ASP A 19 -23.53 -2.39 3.63
N LYS A 20 -23.48 -3.72 3.68
CA LYS A 20 -22.70 -4.46 4.67
C LYS A 20 -21.19 -4.23 4.56
N SER A 21 -20.68 -3.94 3.36
CA SER A 21 -19.26 -3.63 3.14
C SER A 21 -18.87 -2.25 3.68
N ASP A 22 -19.87 -1.40 3.94
CA ASP A 22 -19.68 -0.08 4.54
C ASP A 22 -19.62 -0.12 6.08
N VAL A 23 -19.78 -1.29 6.71
CA VAL A 23 -19.63 -1.45 8.16
C VAL A 23 -18.17 -1.74 8.48
N GLY A 24 -17.54 -0.88 9.26
CA GLY A 24 -16.13 -1.02 9.65
C GLY A 24 -15.90 -1.52 11.08
N ASP A 25 -16.98 -1.76 11.83
CA ASP A 25 -16.93 -2.20 13.23
C ASP A 25 -17.11 -3.72 13.29
N ASP A 26 -16.14 -4.39 13.92
CA ASP A 26 -16.07 -5.86 13.98
C ASP A 26 -17.29 -6.47 14.68
N GLN A 27 -17.85 -5.80 15.70
CA GLN A 27 -19.01 -6.28 16.44
C GLN A 27 -20.24 -6.34 15.52
N TYR A 28 -20.47 -5.27 14.76
CA TYR A 28 -21.61 -5.22 13.82
C TYR A 28 -21.38 -6.11 12.60
N THR A 29 -20.13 -6.29 12.18
CA THR A 29 -19.77 -7.21 11.09
C THR A 29 -20.04 -8.67 11.48
N ASP A 30 -19.67 -9.05 12.71
CA ASP A 30 -19.97 -10.37 13.28
C ASP A 30 -21.49 -10.59 13.41
N LEU A 31 -22.23 -9.60 13.95
CA LEU A 31 -23.69 -9.67 14.03
C LEU A 31 -24.35 -9.82 12.64
N LEU A 32 -23.89 -9.06 11.64
CA LEU A 32 -24.36 -9.19 10.26
C LEU A 32 -24.14 -10.61 9.74
N SER A 33 -22.95 -11.18 9.95
CA SER A 33 -22.64 -12.56 9.53
C SER A 33 -23.56 -13.59 10.20
N LYS A 34 -23.80 -13.44 11.50
CA LYS A 34 -24.69 -14.31 12.29
C LYS A 34 -26.13 -14.24 11.80
N VAL A 35 -26.65 -13.04 11.55
CA VAL A 35 -27.98 -12.84 10.94
C VAL A 35 -28.02 -13.45 9.54
N GLU A 36 -26.93 -13.33 8.78
CA GLU A 36 -26.84 -13.85 7.42
C GLU A 36 -26.79 -15.38 7.35
N THR A 37 -26.32 -16.06 8.40
CA THR A 37 -26.35 -17.52 8.52
C THR A 37 -27.46 -18.05 9.41
N ALA A 38 -28.33 -17.18 9.93
CA ALA A 38 -29.33 -17.56 10.92
C ALA A 38 -30.42 -18.50 10.36
N THR A 39 -30.90 -19.37 11.25
CA THR A 39 -32.06 -20.26 11.16
C THR A 39 -33.18 -19.74 12.06
N ASP A 40 -34.38 -20.33 11.98
CA ASP A 40 -35.53 -19.89 12.81
C ASP A 40 -35.26 -19.94 14.32
N THR A 41 -34.39 -20.84 14.78
CA THR A 41 -34.00 -20.95 16.19
C THR A 41 -32.89 -19.97 16.56
N THR A 42 -31.88 -19.79 15.70
CA THR A 42 -30.73 -18.93 16.01
C THR A 42 -31.05 -17.45 15.85
N ILE A 43 -31.97 -17.07 14.95
CA ILE A 43 -32.40 -15.68 14.81
C ILE A 43 -33.07 -15.14 16.08
N GLN A 44 -33.77 -16.01 16.82
CA GLN A 44 -34.40 -15.64 18.10
C GLN A 44 -33.37 -15.34 19.17
N VAL A 45 -32.20 -16.00 19.13
CA VAL A 45 -31.08 -15.74 20.06
C VAL A 45 -30.48 -14.34 19.83
N LEU A 46 -30.49 -13.86 18.58
CA LEU A 46 -29.95 -12.54 18.21
C LEU A 46 -30.91 -11.37 18.50
N THR A 47 -32.07 -11.64 19.10
CA THR A 47 -33.15 -10.66 19.29
C THR A 47 -32.67 -9.40 19.99
N GLU A 48 -31.98 -9.53 21.13
CA GLU A 48 -31.52 -8.37 21.89
C GLU A 48 -30.54 -7.51 21.10
N GLU A 49 -29.57 -8.13 20.41
CA GLU A 49 -28.59 -7.44 19.58
C GLU A 49 -29.25 -6.69 18.40
N ILE A 50 -30.24 -7.32 17.75
CA ILE A 50 -31.03 -6.72 16.66
C ILE A 50 -31.86 -5.53 17.18
N LEU A 51 -32.53 -5.69 18.32
CA LEU A 51 -33.32 -4.61 18.94
C LEU A 51 -32.43 -3.43 19.37
N ASN A 52 -31.22 -3.72 19.89
CA ASN A 52 -30.24 -2.70 20.25
C ASN A 52 -29.74 -1.90 19.04
N CYS A 53 -29.83 -2.47 17.83
CA CYS A 53 -29.59 -1.75 16.58
C CYS A 53 -30.78 -0.86 16.15
N GLY A 54 -31.89 -0.88 16.90
CA GLY A 54 -33.07 -0.05 16.64
C GLY A 54 -34.08 -0.66 15.67
N TYR A 55 -33.97 -1.96 15.36
CA TYR A 55 -35.01 -2.66 14.59
C TYR A 55 -36.26 -2.85 15.46
N THR A 56 -37.43 -2.47 14.95
CA THR A 56 -38.71 -2.56 15.68
C THR A 56 -39.73 -3.49 15.03
N GLY A 57 -39.35 -4.15 13.93
CA GLY A 57 -40.22 -5.07 13.22
C GLY A 57 -40.26 -6.46 13.85
N LEU A 58 -41.04 -7.36 13.26
CA LEU A 58 -41.02 -8.77 13.63
C LEU A 58 -39.65 -9.38 13.29
N ILE A 59 -39.05 -10.10 14.23
CA ILE A 59 -37.78 -10.80 14.03
C ILE A 59 -38.07 -12.19 13.48
N SER A 60 -37.87 -12.35 12.18
CA SER A 60 -38.06 -13.60 11.45
C SER A 60 -37.14 -13.67 10.22
N LEU A 61 -36.93 -14.87 9.68
CA LEU A 61 -36.11 -15.07 8.49
C LEU A 61 -36.68 -14.34 7.26
N GLU A 62 -38.00 -14.15 7.19
CA GLU A 62 -38.66 -13.39 6.11
C GLU A 62 -38.27 -11.92 6.11
N LYS A 63 -37.92 -11.37 7.28
CA LYS A 63 -37.56 -9.95 7.47
C LYS A 63 -36.06 -9.71 7.55
N LYS A 64 -35.25 -10.71 7.21
CA LYS A 64 -33.80 -10.65 7.27
C LYS A 64 -33.18 -9.45 6.54
N GLY A 65 -33.70 -9.08 5.37
CA GLY A 65 -33.24 -7.89 4.65
C GLY A 65 -33.46 -6.59 5.42
N GLU A 66 -34.60 -6.45 6.10
CA GLU A 66 -34.93 -5.29 6.92
C GLU A 66 -34.06 -5.24 8.19
N ILE A 67 -33.77 -6.40 8.78
CA ILE A 67 -32.89 -6.54 9.95
C ILE A 67 -31.45 -6.14 9.59
N ILE A 68 -30.89 -6.72 8.51
CA ILE A 68 -29.55 -6.37 8.00
C ILE A 68 -29.47 -4.87 7.73
N ARG A 69 -30.51 -4.30 7.12
CA ARG A 69 -30.59 -2.88 6.82
C ARG A 69 -30.56 -2.03 8.09
N ALA A 70 -31.29 -2.41 9.13
CA ALA A 70 -31.28 -1.71 10.41
C ALA A 70 -29.88 -1.74 11.05
N ILE A 71 -29.20 -2.88 11.03
CA ILE A 71 -27.84 -3.03 11.57
C ILE A 71 -26.84 -2.15 10.80
N VAL A 72 -26.86 -2.19 9.46
CA VAL A 72 -26.00 -1.35 8.60
C VAL A 72 -26.21 0.14 8.88
N LEU A 73 -27.46 0.58 8.99
CA LEU A 73 -27.77 1.97 9.30
C LEU A 73 -27.33 2.33 10.72
N HIS A 74 -27.56 1.48 11.71
CA HIS A 74 -27.16 1.72 13.08
C HIS A 74 -25.64 1.89 13.21
N ALA A 75 -24.87 0.97 12.64
CA ALA A 75 -23.41 1.00 12.70
C ALA A 75 -22.85 2.28 12.05
N ASN A 76 -23.37 2.66 10.88
CA ASN A 76 -22.83 3.78 10.10
C ASN A 76 -23.32 5.16 10.56
N LEU A 77 -24.59 5.28 10.96
CA LEU A 77 -25.16 6.58 11.36
C LEU A 77 -24.55 7.13 12.63
N ARG A 78 -23.98 6.26 13.49
CA ARG A 78 -23.21 6.68 14.66
C ARG A 78 -21.95 7.48 14.28
N LEU A 79 -21.42 7.28 13.08
CA LEU A 79 -20.28 8.05 12.57
C LEU A 79 -20.67 9.44 12.06
N PHE A 80 -21.95 9.68 11.75
CA PHE A 80 -22.40 10.91 11.12
C PHE A 80 -22.07 12.19 11.92
N PRO A 81 -22.32 12.27 13.24
CA PRO A 81 -21.96 13.46 14.02
C PRO A 81 -20.44 13.72 14.04
N MET A 82 -19.63 12.66 14.07
CA MET A 82 -18.16 12.77 14.03
C MET A 82 -17.70 13.27 12.66
N LEU A 83 -18.27 12.74 11.57
CA LEU A 83 -17.98 13.19 10.22
C LEU A 83 -18.37 14.66 10.00
N LEU A 84 -19.47 15.12 10.61
CA LEU A 84 -19.88 16.51 10.54
C LEU A 84 -18.85 17.42 11.21
N GLN A 85 -18.40 17.07 12.43
CA GLN A 85 -17.36 17.83 13.14
C GLN A 85 -16.02 17.85 12.38
N ILE A 86 -15.62 16.72 11.78
CA ILE A 86 -14.43 16.67 10.94
C ILE A 86 -14.58 17.60 9.73
N LYS A 87 -15.73 17.56 9.06
CA LYS A 87 -16.02 18.44 7.92
C LYS A 87 -15.97 19.91 8.32
N ASP A 88 -16.56 20.28 9.44
CA ASP A 88 -16.52 21.65 9.96
C ASP A 88 -15.08 22.10 10.24
N GLY A 89 -14.27 21.23 10.87
CA GLY A 89 -12.84 21.47 11.09
C GLY A 89 -12.06 21.66 9.79
N LEU A 90 -12.28 20.80 8.79
CA LEU A 90 -11.66 20.92 7.47
C LEU A 90 -12.06 22.20 6.75
N ASN A 91 -13.32 22.62 6.92
CA ASN A 91 -13.84 23.84 6.31
C ASN A 91 -13.17 25.10 6.85
N LEU A 92 -12.80 25.15 8.14
CA LEU A 92 -12.06 26.27 8.74
C LEU A 92 -10.73 26.56 8.02
N TYR A 93 -10.10 25.53 7.44
CA TYR A 93 -8.86 25.65 6.69
C TYR A 93 -9.07 25.68 5.16
N GLY A 94 -10.32 25.76 4.70
CA GLY A 94 -10.67 25.77 3.27
C GLY A 94 -10.47 24.42 2.56
N LEU A 95 -10.21 23.33 3.29
CA LEU A 95 -9.93 22.01 2.71
C LEU A 95 -11.16 21.38 2.07
N CYS A 96 -12.38 21.66 2.57
CA CYS A 96 -13.61 21.16 1.96
C CYS A 96 -13.75 21.55 0.49
N ASN A 97 -13.37 22.78 0.12
CA ASN A 97 -13.41 23.25 -1.26
C ASN A 97 -12.42 22.48 -2.16
N ILE A 98 -11.23 22.18 -1.63
CA ILE A 98 -10.21 21.41 -2.34
C ILE A 98 -10.67 19.97 -2.55
N MET A 99 -11.20 19.33 -1.50
CA MET A 99 -11.70 17.97 -1.55
C MET A 99 -12.90 17.82 -2.48
N ALA A 100 -13.81 18.79 -2.50
CA ALA A 100 -14.93 18.80 -3.44
C ALA A 100 -14.49 18.98 -4.90
N LYS A 101 -13.42 19.77 -5.13
CA LYS A 101 -12.89 20.04 -6.46
C LYS A 101 -12.00 18.91 -7.01
N TYR A 102 -11.26 18.24 -6.12
CA TYR A 102 -10.27 17.21 -6.48
C TYR A 102 -10.45 15.93 -5.63
N PRO A 103 -11.60 15.25 -5.72
CA PRO A 103 -11.90 14.10 -4.86
C PRO A 103 -10.91 12.95 -5.07
N ASP A 104 -10.56 12.61 -6.30
CA ASP A 104 -9.67 11.46 -6.56
C ASP A 104 -8.23 11.72 -6.09
N ILE A 105 -7.78 12.98 -6.13
CA ILE A 105 -6.44 13.37 -5.65
C ILE A 105 -6.38 13.34 -4.12
N CYS A 106 -7.46 13.73 -3.46
CA CYS A 106 -7.52 13.79 -2.01
C CYS A 106 -7.90 12.45 -1.37
N GLN A 107 -8.56 11.53 -2.09
CA GLN A 107 -9.01 10.24 -1.55
C GLN A 107 -7.90 9.42 -0.86
N PRO A 108 -6.67 9.29 -1.41
CA PRO A 108 -5.60 8.54 -0.78
C PRO A 108 -5.14 9.12 0.58
N LEU A 109 -5.42 10.40 0.87
CA LEU A 109 -5.12 11.01 2.17
C LEU A 109 -6.05 10.53 3.29
N PHE A 110 -7.24 10.04 2.95
CA PHE A 110 -8.31 9.73 3.92
C PHE A 110 -8.74 8.26 3.91
N VAL A 111 -8.46 7.52 2.82
CA VAL A 111 -8.88 6.12 2.67
C VAL A 111 -7.64 5.22 2.57
N PRO A 112 -7.31 4.48 3.65
CA PRO A 112 -6.28 3.45 3.62
C PRO A 112 -6.62 2.39 2.55
N GLY A 113 -5.61 1.92 1.80
CA GLY A 113 -5.78 0.86 0.79
C GLY A 113 -6.09 1.34 -0.63
N VAL A 114 -6.34 2.65 -0.86
CA VAL A 114 -6.19 3.26 -2.19
C VAL A 114 -4.69 3.51 -2.37
N GLU A 115 -3.92 2.44 -2.55
CA GLU A 115 -2.47 2.47 -2.53
C GLU A 115 -1.91 3.41 -3.62
N MET A 116 -1.20 4.45 -3.22
CA MET A 116 -0.05 4.92 -4.00
C MET A 116 1.11 3.96 -3.71
N THR A 117 0.95 2.70 -4.14
CA THR A 117 2.05 1.75 -4.12
C THR A 117 3.12 2.24 -5.08
N ALA A 118 4.37 2.11 -4.65
CA ALA A 118 5.47 2.33 -5.57
C ALA A 118 5.38 1.26 -6.66
N ASP A 119 5.26 1.70 -7.90
CA ASP A 119 5.45 0.89 -9.09
C ASP A 119 6.91 0.99 -9.57
N ALA A 120 7.29 0.17 -10.55
CA ALA A 120 8.63 0.13 -11.13
C ALA A 120 9.00 1.50 -11.71
N ASP A 121 8.07 2.13 -12.41
CA ASP A 121 8.25 3.45 -13.04
C ASP A 121 8.52 4.53 -11.98
N PHE A 122 7.79 4.54 -10.88
CA PHE A 122 8.03 5.45 -9.77
C PHE A 122 9.43 5.25 -9.20
N ILE A 123 9.82 4.01 -8.89
CA ILE A 123 11.13 3.71 -8.29
C ILE A 123 12.26 4.17 -9.21
N ILE A 124 12.17 3.88 -10.51
CA ILE A 124 13.14 4.36 -11.49
C ILE A 124 13.15 5.90 -11.57
N SER A 125 11.99 6.55 -11.53
CA SER A 125 11.90 8.03 -11.59
C SER A 125 12.54 8.77 -10.41
N VAL A 126 12.61 8.11 -9.25
CA VAL A 126 13.22 8.67 -8.03
C VAL A 126 14.69 8.29 -7.87
N CYS A 127 15.16 7.27 -8.59
CA CYS A 127 16.57 6.91 -8.65
C CYS A 127 17.39 8.01 -9.33
N GLN A 128 18.44 8.45 -8.64
CA GLN A 128 19.44 9.39 -9.13
C GLN A 128 20.79 8.68 -9.18
N ALA A 129 21.14 8.18 -10.36
CA ALA A 129 22.40 7.49 -10.60
C ALA A 129 23.57 8.47 -10.70
N GLU A 130 24.61 8.22 -9.91
CA GLU A 130 25.88 8.93 -9.96
C GLU A 130 26.78 8.28 -11.01
N PHE A 131 26.59 8.65 -12.28
CA PHE A 131 27.37 8.12 -13.39
C PHE A 131 28.82 8.63 -13.40
N SER A 132 29.71 7.76 -13.87
CA SER A 132 31.08 8.07 -14.27
C SER A 132 31.11 9.06 -15.45
N GLU A 133 32.32 9.50 -15.82
CA GLU A 133 32.53 10.45 -16.91
C GLU A 133 31.80 10.02 -18.20
N ARG A 134 31.09 10.98 -18.81
CA ARG A 134 30.28 10.74 -20.01
C ARG A 134 31.15 10.27 -21.18
N GLY A 135 30.75 9.17 -21.81
CA GLY A 135 31.47 8.48 -22.87
C GLY A 135 32.49 7.46 -22.39
N SER A 136 32.67 7.26 -21.08
CA SER A 136 33.59 6.26 -20.54
C SER A 136 33.01 4.85 -20.61
N ASN A 137 33.89 3.84 -20.63
CA ASN A 137 33.47 2.43 -20.48
C ASN A 137 32.75 2.18 -19.15
N LYS A 138 33.07 2.96 -18.11
CA LYS A 138 32.42 2.86 -16.81
C LYS A 138 30.97 3.32 -16.89
N GLU A 139 30.70 4.47 -17.51
CA GLU A 139 29.34 4.97 -17.71
C GLU A 139 28.49 3.96 -18.49
N GLN A 140 29.02 3.35 -19.55
CA GLN A 140 28.27 2.35 -20.33
C GLN A 140 27.78 1.19 -19.47
N VAL A 141 28.65 0.65 -18.62
CA VAL A 141 28.30 -0.46 -17.71
C VAL A 141 27.29 -0.02 -16.65
N GLU A 142 27.43 1.19 -16.12
CA GLU A 142 26.49 1.76 -15.14
C GLU A 142 25.10 1.99 -15.73
N VAL A 143 25.01 2.45 -16.97
CA VAL A 143 23.74 2.57 -17.71
C VAL A 143 23.12 1.19 -17.93
N THR A 144 23.92 0.19 -18.32
CA THR A 144 23.43 -1.20 -18.44
C THR A 144 22.90 -1.73 -17.11
N LEU A 145 23.55 -1.43 -15.99
CA LEU A 145 23.06 -1.80 -14.65
C LEU A 145 21.73 -1.13 -14.30
N MET A 146 21.53 0.14 -14.68
CA MET A 146 20.25 0.81 -14.49
C MET A 146 19.15 0.18 -15.34
N ASN A 147 19.46 -0.27 -16.56
CA ASN A 147 18.51 -1.01 -17.40
C ASN A 147 18.16 -2.35 -16.75
N HIS A 148 19.15 -3.10 -16.25
CA HIS A 148 18.90 -4.33 -15.50
C HIS A 148 18.01 -4.10 -14.26
N LEU A 149 18.22 -2.99 -13.54
CA LEU A 149 17.37 -2.63 -12.41
C LEU A 149 15.93 -2.36 -12.86
N GLN A 150 15.74 -1.65 -13.97
CA GLN A 150 14.43 -1.40 -14.53
C GLN A 150 13.73 -2.70 -14.96
N ASP A 151 14.42 -3.56 -15.71
CA ASP A 151 13.90 -4.86 -16.16
C ASP A 151 13.50 -5.73 -14.95
N PHE A 152 14.34 -5.76 -13.92
CA PHE A 152 14.06 -6.48 -12.67
C PHE A 152 12.82 -5.96 -11.94
N LEU A 153 12.68 -4.64 -11.83
CA LEU A 153 11.51 -4.02 -11.18
C LEU A 153 10.22 -4.33 -11.95
N GLN A 154 10.27 -4.33 -13.28
CA GLN A 154 9.13 -4.66 -14.13
C GLN A 154 8.73 -6.14 -14.03
N GLU A 155 9.70 -7.06 -13.96
CA GLU A 155 9.42 -8.49 -13.70
C GLU A 155 8.70 -8.70 -12.37
N MET A 156 9.13 -8.02 -11.30
CA MET A 156 8.48 -8.10 -9.98
C MET A 156 7.04 -7.56 -9.97
N GLU A 157 6.65 -6.73 -10.94
CA GLU A 157 5.26 -6.28 -11.10
C GLU A 157 4.40 -7.32 -11.81
N GLN A 158 4.95 -7.94 -12.85
CA GLN A 158 4.22 -8.90 -13.69
C GLN A 158 3.88 -10.18 -12.92
N ASP A 159 4.77 -10.65 -12.04
CA ASP A 159 4.58 -11.85 -11.21
C ASP A 159 3.38 -11.77 -10.24
N LYS A 160 2.84 -10.57 -9.97
CA LYS A 160 1.61 -10.38 -9.17
C LYS A 160 0.32 -10.67 -9.95
N THR A 161 0.37 -10.68 -11.27
CA THR A 161 -0.84 -10.72 -12.11
C THR A 161 -1.31 -12.15 -12.40
N ASP A 162 -0.45 -13.16 -12.20
CA ASP A 162 -0.72 -14.56 -12.59
C ASP A 162 -0.80 -15.57 -11.43
N SER A 163 -0.60 -15.17 -10.17
CA SER A 163 -0.54 -16.09 -9.02
C SER A 163 -1.79 -16.04 -8.14
N GLY A 164 -2.88 -16.63 -8.64
CA GLY A 164 -4.06 -17.01 -7.86
C GLY A 164 -3.85 -18.24 -6.96
N MET A 165 -2.67 -18.41 -6.36
CA MET A 165 -2.38 -19.57 -5.51
C MET A 165 -1.58 -19.16 -4.27
N GLU A 166 -2.24 -19.27 -3.13
CA GLU A 166 -1.64 -19.23 -1.80
C GLU A 166 -0.54 -20.30 -1.72
N ASN A 167 0.72 -19.88 -1.68
CA ASN A 167 1.81 -20.71 -1.19
C ASN A 167 2.62 -19.91 -0.17
N ALA A 168 2.85 -20.57 0.96
CA ALA A 168 3.37 -20.02 2.19
C ALA A 168 4.80 -19.46 2.08
N ALA A 169 5.02 -18.37 2.81
CA ALA A 169 6.26 -18.00 3.50
C ALA A 169 7.51 -17.62 2.69
N LEU A 170 7.36 -16.98 1.52
CA LEU A 170 8.39 -16.09 0.99
C LEU A 170 7.82 -14.67 0.91
N PRO A 171 8.53 -13.63 1.41
CA PRO A 171 8.12 -12.25 1.21
C PRO A 171 7.94 -12.01 -0.30
N SER A 172 6.74 -11.64 -0.72
CA SER A 172 6.46 -11.40 -2.14
C SER A 172 7.39 -10.29 -2.65
N LEU A 173 8.35 -10.67 -3.49
CA LEU A 173 9.20 -9.75 -4.23
C LEU A 173 8.29 -8.77 -4.98
N SER A 174 8.35 -7.50 -4.60
CA SER A 174 7.52 -6.46 -5.21
C SER A 174 8.23 -5.13 -5.20
N PRO A 175 7.88 -4.20 -6.11
CA PRO A 175 8.48 -2.87 -6.12
C PRO A 175 8.30 -2.13 -4.78
N LYS A 176 7.11 -2.24 -4.15
CA LYS A 176 6.86 -1.76 -2.79
C LYS A 176 7.89 -2.27 -1.77
N ALA A 177 8.12 -3.58 -1.76
CA ALA A 177 9.04 -4.22 -0.82
C ALA A 177 10.51 -3.84 -1.14
N PHE A 178 10.85 -3.69 -2.42
CA PHE A 178 12.13 -3.15 -2.88
C PHE A 178 12.37 -1.72 -2.40
N LEU A 179 11.39 -0.84 -2.58
CA LEU A 179 11.48 0.54 -2.11
C LEU A 179 11.62 0.60 -0.58
N GLN A 180 10.90 -0.26 0.14
CA GLN A 180 11.00 -0.36 1.59
C GLN A 180 12.38 -0.82 2.04
N TRP A 181 12.98 -1.79 1.35
CA TRP A 181 14.33 -2.23 1.66
C TRP A 181 15.36 -1.11 1.47
N ILE A 182 15.30 -0.37 0.36
CA ILE A 182 16.32 0.66 0.06
C ILE A 182 16.11 2.00 0.79
N THR A 183 14.89 2.28 1.27
CA THR A 183 14.55 3.58 1.89
C THR A 183 13.97 3.50 3.30
N GLY A 184 13.63 2.30 3.80
CA GLY A 184 12.87 2.12 5.04
C GLY A 184 11.36 2.36 4.90
N GLN A 185 10.88 2.88 3.75
CA GLN A 185 9.46 3.13 3.51
C GLN A 185 8.99 2.51 2.18
N GLY A 186 7.90 1.74 2.22
CA GLY A 186 7.31 1.14 1.01
C GLY A 186 6.29 2.03 0.29
N HIS A 187 5.99 3.21 0.83
CA HIS A 187 4.95 4.10 0.31
C HIS A 187 5.53 5.25 -0.50
N VAL A 188 4.77 5.70 -1.50
CA VAL A 188 5.03 6.93 -2.24
C VAL A 188 4.68 8.13 -1.35
N PRO A 189 5.56 9.14 -1.19
CA PRO A 189 5.23 10.36 -0.44
C PRO A 189 3.98 11.03 -1.01
N VAL A 190 3.08 11.53 -0.16
CA VAL A 190 1.78 12.04 -0.65
C VAL A 190 1.88 13.49 -1.12
N LEU A 191 2.68 14.32 -0.44
CA LEU A 191 2.83 15.73 -0.77
C LEU A 191 3.70 15.93 -2.01
N GLN A 192 3.28 16.81 -2.93
CA GLN A 192 4.01 17.08 -4.17
C GLN A 192 5.44 17.61 -3.94
N GLU A 193 5.65 18.40 -2.88
CA GLU A 193 6.98 18.89 -2.52
C GLU A 193 7.89 17.77 -2.00
N GLU A 194 7.34 16.85 -1.20
CA GLU A 194 8.06 15.66 -0.73
C GLU A 194 8.38 14.72 -1.90
N LYS A 195 7.42 14.48 -2.81
CA LYS A 195 7.65 13.71 -4.04
C LYS A 195 8.81 14.27 -4.86
N ARG A 196 8.90 15.61 -5.01
CA ARG A 196 10.00 16.26 -5.75
C ARG A 196 11.36 16.07 -5.08
N ARG A 197 11.40 16.04 -3.74
CA ARG A 197 12.61 15.85 -2.92
C ARG A 197 12.92 14.38 -2.62
N PHE A 198 12.02 13.48 -2.97
CA PHE A 198 12.20 12.05 -2.76
C PHE A 198 13.11 11.52 -3.85
N LYS A 199 14.38 11.32 -3.50
CA LYS A 199 15.42 10.80 -4.38
C LYS A 199 16.15 9.66 -3.68
N VAL A 200 16.46 8.63 -4.46
CA VAL A 200 17.27 7.48 -4.07
C VAL A 200 18.59 7.60 -4.81
N ASN A 201 19.70 7.74 -4.08
CA ASN A 201 21.02 7.84 -4.68
C ASN A 201 21.49 6.45 -5.09
N VAL A 202 21.84 6.28 -6.37
CA VAL A 202 22.40 5.03 -6.88
C VAL A 202 23.88 5.25 -7.19
N LYS A 203 24.74 4.47 -6.53
CA LYS A 203 26.19 4.51 -6.70
C LYS A 203 26.71 3.20 -7.28
N PHE A 204 27.87 3.26 -7.93
CA PHE A 204 28.48 2.12 -8.59
C PHE A 204 29.90 1.89 -8.06
N ASN A 205 30.13 0.72 -7.47
CA ASN A 205 31.44 0.31 -6.99
C ASN A 205 32.15 -0.55 -8.05
N HIS A 206 33.11 0.06 -8.74
CA HIS A 206 33.96 -0.60 -9.74
C HIS A 206 35.21 -1.26 -9.16
N HIS A 207 35.55 -1.00 -7.90
CA HIS A 207 36.85 -1.38 -7.32
C HIS A 207 36.67 -2.21 -6.04
N CYS A 208 35.69 -3.10 -6.00
CA CYS A 208 35.47 -3.98 -4.84
C CYS A 208 36.76 -4.73 -4.41
N GLN A 209 37.60 -5.14 -5.37
CA GLN A 209 38.86 -5.83 -5.09
C GLN A 209 39.88 -4.99 -4.30
N SER A 210 39.93 -3.67 -4.49
CA SER A 210 40.85 -2.82 -3.72
C SER A 210 40.42 -2.67 -2.26
N HIS A 211 39.15 -2.90 -1.95
CA HIS A 211 38.60 -2.80 -0.60
C HIS A 211 38.57 -4.14 0.13
N PHE A 212 38.31 -5.24 -0.58
CA PHE A 212 38.05 -6.55 0.02
C PHE A 212 39.06 -7.63 -0.37
N GLY A 213 40.03 -7.35 -1.25
CA GLY A 213 40.97 -8.34 -1.76
C GLY A 213 40.31 -9.33 -2.73
N GLU A 214 40.84 -10.55 -2.83
CA GLU A 214 40.22 -11.63 -3.62
C GLU A 214 38.92 -12.11 -2.97
N HIS A 215 37.83 -12.10 -3.74
CA HIS A 215 36.51 -12.53 -3.29
C HIS A 215 35.70 -13.05 -4.48
N SER A 216 34.70 -13.89 -4.21
CA SER A 216 33.85 -14.52 -5.22
C SER A 216 32.60 -13.70 -5.58
N ILE A 217 32.09 -12.90 -4.65
CA ILE A 217 30.84 -12.14 -4.81
C ILE A 217 30.86 -10.91 -3.90
N CYS A 218 30.14 -9.86 -4.29
CA CYS A 218 29.77 -8.75 -3.42
C CYS A 218 28.27 -8.53 -3.53
N TYR A 219 27.64 -8.17 -2.42
CA TYR A 219 26.23 -7.76 -2.39
C TYR A 219 26.10 -6.24 -2.44
N PRO A 220 24.96 -5.71 -2.94
CA PRO A 220 24.65 -4.29 -2.85
C PRO A 220 24.61 -3.83 -1.39
N SER A 221 25.12 -2.63 -1.16
CA SER A 221 25.04 -1.97 0.14
C SER A 221 23.91 -0.96 0.15
N VAL A 222 23.07 -1.00 1.19
CA VAL A 222 21.93 -0.12 1.38
C VAL A 222 22.13 0.72 2.64
N ALA A 223 21.94 2.03 2.50
CA ALA A 223 21.87 2.98 3.59
C ALA A 223 20.52 3.69 3.55
N ALA A 224 19.52 3.12 4.23
CA ALA A 224 18.14 3.60 4.21
C ALA A 224 18.02 5.07 4.66
N CYS A 225 18.75 5.48 5.71
CA CYS A 225 18.73 6.85 6.22
C CYS A 225 19.16 7.90 5.17
N SER A 226 20.15 7.56 4.34
CA SER A 226 20.60 8.43 3.24
C SER A 226 19.93 8.12 1.90
N ARG A 227 19.02 7.14 1.87
CA ARG A 227 18.37 6.60 0.67
C ARG A 227 19.39 6.26 -0.42
N THR A 228 20.46 5.56 -0.04
CA THR A 228 21.55 5.23 -0.96
C THR A 228 21.64 3.72 -1.16
N ILE A 229 21.70 3.29 -2.40
CA ILE A 229 22.08 1.93 -2.79
C ILE A 229 23.38 1.97 -3.60
N THR A 230 24.30 1.05 -3.31
CA THR A 230 25.58 0.93 -4.03
C THR A 230 25.70 -0.44 -4.67
N PHE A 231 25.80 -0.48 -6.00
CA PHE A 231 25.90 -1.72 -6.78
C PHE A 231 27.37 -2.15 -6.98
N PRO A 232 27.72 -3.41 -6.70
CA PRO A 232 29.04 -3.97 -7.00
C PRO A 232 29.14 -4.39 -8.47
N VAL A 233 29.61 -3.46 -9.31
CA VAL A 233 29.57 -3.57 -10.78
C VAL A 233 30.22 -4.85 -11.31
N GLN A 234 31.33 -5.28 -10.72
CA GLN A 234 32.11 -6.41 -11.20
C GLN A 234 31.35 -7.74 -11.17
N HIS A 235 30.36 -7.87 -10.28
CA HIS A 235 29.59 -9.10 -10.03
C HIS A 235 28.16 -9.04 -10.58
N MET A 236 27.82 -7.99 -11.32
CA MET A 236 26.47 -7.76 -11.84
C MET A 236 26.48 -7.43 -13.35
N ARG A 237 27.43 -7.99 -14.09
CA ARG A 237 27.65 -7.63 -15.50
C ARG A 237 26.54 -8.11 -16.44
N SER A 238 25.99 -9.29 -16.18
CA SER A 238 24.82 -9.80 -16.91
C SER A 238 23.55 -9.59 -16.10
N TYR A 239 22.40 -9.57 -16.77
CA TYR A 239 21.11 -9.51 -16.11
C TYR A 239 20.88 -10.69 -15.15
N GLY A 240 21.33 -11.90 -15.54
CA GLY A 240 21.25 -13.08 -14.68
C GLY A 240 22.03 -12.94 -13.38
N ASP A 241 23.28 -12.48 -13.46
CA ASP A 241 24.11 -12.23 -12.27
C ASP A 241 23.49 -11.13 -11.40
N PHE A 242 23.04 -10.03 -12.03
CA PHE A 242 22.35 -8.94 -11.36
C PHE A 242 21.15 -9.45 -10.56
N LYS A 243 20.27 -10.25 -11.18
CA LYS A 243 19.06 -10.78 -10.55
C LYS A 243 19.41 -11.69 -9.38
N VAL A 244 20.36 -12.62 -9.53
CA VAL A 244 20.77 -13.54 -8.45
C VAL A 244 21.29 -12.75 -7.25
N VAL A 245 22.26 -11.85 -7.47
CA VAL A 245 22.90 -11.08 -6.40
C VAL A 245 21.87 -10.19 -5.68
N LEU A 246 20.95 -9.56 -6.43
CA LEU A 246 19.96 -8.66 -5.87
C LEU A 246 18.89 -9.39 -5.07
N VAL A 247 18.42 -10.54 -5.57
CA VAL A 247 17.44 -11.38 -4.88
C VAL A 247 18.02 -11.95 -3.58
N GLU A 248 19.24 -12.47 -3.61
CA GLU A 248 19.91 -12.97 -2.40
C GLU A 248 20.11 -11.85 -1.37
N ALA A 249 20.59 -10.68 -1.79
CA ALA A 249 20.77 -9.53 -0.90
C ALA A 249 19.45 -9.04 -0.30
N PHE A 250 18.38 -9.07 -1.08
CA PHE A 250 17.05 -8.67 -0.64
C PHE A 250 16.50 -9.60 0.43
N HIS A 251 16.61 -10.92 0.25
CA HIS A 251 16.18 -11.91 1.24
C HIS A 251 16.96 -11.77 2.55
N LEU A 252 18.29 -11.68 2.47
CA LEU A 252 19.16 -11.51 3.65
C LEU A 252 18.93 -10.17 4.35
N GLY A 253 18.61 -9.11 3.59
CA GLY A 253 18.30 -7.79 4.13
C GLY A 253 16.96 -7.72 4.86
N GLN A 254 15.98 -8.55 4.48
CA GLN A 254 14.66 -8.54 5.12
C GLN A 254 14.63 -9.25 6.47
N GLU A 255 15.48 -10.25 6.71
CA GLU A 255 15.60 -10.92 8.01
C GLU A 255 15.98 -9.95 9.14
N LEU A 256 16.68 -8.84 8.82
CA LEU A 256 17.07 -7.80 9.78
C LEU A 256 15.95 -6.81 10.11
N SER A 257 14.88 -6.76 9.31
CA SER A 257 13.72 -5.87 9.52
C SER A 257 12.54 -6.54 10.25
N LEU A 258 12.69 -7.82 10.65
CA LEU A 258 11.71 -8.59 11.41
C LEU A 258 12.03 -8.68 12.92
N VAL A 259 12.99 -7.88 13.42
CA VAL A 259 13.37 -7.80 14.85
C VAL A 259 12.91 -6.48 15.46
#